data_AF-A0A4D7K3S4-F1
#
_entry.id   AF-A0A4D7K3S4-F1
#
_cell.length_a   1.000
_cell.length_b   1.000
_cell.length_c   1.000
_cell.angle_alpha   90.00
_cell.angle_beta   90.00
_cell.angle_gamma   90.00
#
_symmetry.space_group_name_H-M   'P 1'
#
loop_
_entity.id
_entity.type
_entity.pdbx_description
1 polymer ?
#
loop_
_entity_poly.entity_id
_entity_poly.type
_entity_poly.pdbx_seq_one_letter_code
_entity_poly.pdbx_strand_id
1 'polypeptide(L)'
;MKVTPLEIRQKTFEKKLRGYDKEEVQAFLLSLSQEWEKVIEENRELRIKLQTSEKEVEKLREVEESLFKTLKTAEDTGANVIEQANKQADLNVRESQWKAESIINEAKGKAKDYLIDAENKAKYILDDMLEELRKLEKNYSVLKGYKNDLLTEIKSISNEIADKVSRIEQSGEKDIDKAIRDAKEEVRSLRPANDIIRDVLSSEGGTKNTKFEPDDIADNTEKENEEVARKLEEERKAIEEEAERLRLEAERQKEEAEVAKKKEEELLRLKEAEERKKAEAAKLIKEQEEKKSKAEKERKSRVSSDPNDEEEGSFFDNLD
;
A
#
# COMPACT_ATOMS: atom_id res chain seq x y z
N MET A 1 -21.61 84.34 1.67
CA MET A 1 -22.35 85.27 2.55
C MET A 1 -22.60 86.58 1.81
N LYS A 2 -23.60 87.37 2.21
CA LYS A 2 -23.99 88.63 1.54
C LYS A 2 -23.28 89.89 2.07
N VAL A 3 -22.46 89.78 3.11
CA VAL A 3 -21.69 90.89 3.69
C VAL A 3 -20.28 90.41 4.05
N THR A 4 -19.27 91.18 3.68
CA THR A 4 -17.84 90.92 3.94
C THR A 4 -17.32 91.76 5.11
N PRO A 5 -16.22 91.34 5.79
CA PRO A 5 -15.56 92.16 6.81
C PRO A 5 -15.21 93.57 6.31
N LEU A 6 -14.82 93.69 5.04
CA LEU A 6 -14.51 94.97 4.40
C LEU A 6 -15.75 95.86 4.25
N GLU A 7 -16.89 95.29 3.84
CA GLU A 7 -18.16 96.01 3.74
C GLU A 7 -18.67 96.47 5.12
N ILE A 8 -18.37 95.72 6.19
CA ILE A 8 -18.67 96.12 7.58
C ILE A 8 -17.82 97.35 7.96
N ARG A 9 -16.51 97.35 7.66
CA ARG A 9 -15.60 98.48 7.94
C ARG A 9 -15.97 99.75 7.16
N GLN A 10 -16.41 99.60 5.92
CA GLN A 10 -16.73 100.71 5.01
C GLN A 10 -18.18 101.19 5.14
N LYS A 11 -19.00 100.58 6.00
CA LYS A 11 -20.41 100.94 6.13
C LYS A 11 -20.58 102.35 6.68
N THR A 12 -21.34 103.17 5.96
CA THR A 12 -21.76 104.50 6.39
C THR A 12 -23.25 104.54 6.67
N PHE A 13 -23.67 105.33 7.67
CA PHE A 13 -25.07 105.52 8.06
C PHE A 13 -25.53 106.96 7.83
N GLU A 14 -26.83 107.14 7.58
CA GLU A 14 -27.46 108.47 7.50
C GLU A 14 -27.47 109.16 8.87
N LYS A 15 -27.26 110.48 8.88
CA LYS A 15 -27.27 111.28 10.11
C LYS A 15 -28.70 111.74 10.43
N LYS A 16 -29.15 111.53 11.68
CA LYS A 16 -30.43 112.03 12.22
C LYS A 16 -30.20 112.76 13.55
N LEU A 17 -31.11 113.67 13.91
CA LEU A 17 -30.94 114.66 15.00
C LEU A 17 -30.86 114.05 16.42
N ARG A 18 -31.20 112.77 16.57
CA ARG A 18 -30.95 111.92 17.74
C ARG A 18 -30.49 110.54 17.23
N GLY A 19 -29.31 110.08 17.66
CA GLY A 19 -28.72 108.82 17.21
C GLY A 19 -27.54 108.39 18.09
N TYR A 20 -26.97 107.22 17.76
CA TYR A 20 -25.79 106.69 18.45
C TYR A 20 -24.54 107.53 18.19
N ASP A 21 -23.58 107.46 19.11
CA ASP A 21 -22.27 108.09 18.93
C ASP A 21 -21.55 107.45 17.73
N LYS A 22 -21.07 108.30 16.83
CA LYS A 22 -20.39 107.87 15.61
C LYS A 22 -19.08 107.14 15.93
N GLU A 23 -18.33 107.58 16.94
CA GLU A 23 -17.02 107.02 17.28
C GLU A 23 -17.18 105.63 17.91
N GLU A 24 -18.15 105.49 18.82
CA GLU A 24 -18.49 104.21 19.46
C GLU A 24 -18.98 103.18 18.44
N VAL A 25 -19.90 103.58 17.54
CA VAL A 25 -20.40 102.70 16.47
C VAL A 25 -19.26 102.26 15.55
N GLN A 26 -18.32 103.15 15.22
CA GLN A 26 -17.22 102.79 14.33
C GLN A 26 -16.19 101.87 15.01
N ALA A 27 -15.93 102.05 16.31
CA ALA A 27 -15.13 101.11 17.10
C ALA A 27 -15.79 99.73 17.17
N PHE A 28 -17.10 99.67 17.37
CA PHE A 28 -17.87 98.42 17.35
C PHE A 28 -17.81 97.73 15.98
N LEU A 29 -18.04 98.46 14.88
CA LEU A 29 -17.94 97.90 13.52
C LEU A 29 -16.54 97.37 13.19
N LEU A 30 -15.49 98.01 13.70
CA LEU A 30 -14.11 97.52 13.59
C LEU A 30 -13.92 96.18 14.31
N SER A 31 -14.33 96.09 15.59
CA SER A 31 -14.28 94.84 16.35
C SER A 31 -15.13 93.74 15.71
N LEU A 32 -16.36 94.07 15.29
CA LEU A 32 -17.25 93.15 14.58
C LEU A 32 -16.61 92.64 13.29
N SER A 33 -15.96 93.51 12.52
CA SER A 33 -15.28 93.10 11.28
C SER A 33 -14.14 92.12 11.54
N GLN A 34 -13.39 92.29 12.64
CA GLN A 34 -12.28 91.40 13.01
C GLN A 34 -12.79 90.02 13.45
N GLU A 35 -13.81 89.98 14.31
CA GLU A 35 -14.44 88.72 14.71
C GLU A 35 -15.11 88.03 13.51
N TRP A 36 -15.73 88.79 12.59
CA TRP A 36 -16.30 88.23 11.37
C TRP A 36 -15.24 87.60 10.46
N GLU A 37 -14.08 88.24 10.33
CA GLU A 37 -12.93 87.73 9.59
C GLU A 37 -12.39 86.43 10.22
N LYS A 38 -12.28 86.39 11.56
CA LYS A 38 -11.88 85.21 12.32
C LYS A 38 -12.86 84.04 12.13
N VAL A 39 -14.17 84.29 12.26
CA VAL A 39 -15.21 83.27 12.05
C VAL A 39 -15.21 82.74 10.62
N ILE A 40 -14.97 83.60 9.62
CA ILE A 40 -14.85 83.16 8.22
C ILE A 40 -13.64 82.23 8.05
N GLU A 41 -12.49 82.57 8.62
CA GLU A 41 -11.29 81.73 8.52
C GLU A 41 -11.47 80.40 9.25
N GLU A 42 -12.02 80.41 10.47
CA GLU A 42 -12.35 79.19 11.21
C GLU A 42 -13.35 78.31 10.44
N ASN A 43 -14.37 78.90 9.82
CA ASN A 43 -15.33 78.15 9.01
C ASN A 43 -14.65 77.52 7.78
N ARG A 44 -13.71 78.23 7.16
CA ARG A 44 -12.92 77.73 6.03
C ARG A 44 -12.04 76.56 6.47
N GLU A 45 -11.31 76.69 7.57
CA GLU A 45 -10.49 75.62 8.12
C GLU A 45 -11.31 74.38 8.47
N LEU A 46 -12.45 74.57 9.15
CA LEU A 46 -13.35 73.48 9.53
C LEU A 46 -13.90 72.76 8.30
N ARG A 47 -14.25 73.49 7.24
CA ARG A 47 -14.68 72.87 5.97
C ARG A 47 -13.57 72.05 5.32
N ILE A 48 -12.33 72.54 5.33
CA ILE A 48 -11.19 71.80 4.79
C ILE A 48 -10.93 70.53 5.62
N LYS A 49 -10.96 70.63 6.95
CA LYS A 49 -10.80 69.48 7.86
C LYS A 49 -11.91 68.46 7.66
N LEU A 50 -13.17 68.90 7.56
CA LEU A 50 -14.31 68.04 7.29
C LEU A 50 -14.14 67.29 5.96
N GLN A 51 -13.84 68.01 4.88
CA GLN A 51 -13.64 67.40 3.57
C GLN A 51 -12.48 66.39 3.56
N THR A 52 -11.41 66.67 4.31
CA THR A 52 -10.26 65.75 4.44
C THR A 52 -10.65 64.50 5.22
N SER A 53 -11.36 64.66 6.34
CA SER A 53 -11.85 63.54 7.16
C SER A 53 -12.86 62.68 6.40
N GLU A 54 -13.76 63.28 5.62
CA GLU A 54 -14.73 62.56 4.79
C GLU A 54 -14.02 61.70 3.74
N LYS A 55 -13.00 62.24 3.07
CA LYS A 55 -12.18 61.47 2.11
C LYS A 55 -11.42 60.32 2.77
N GLU A 56 -10.93 60.51 3.99
CA GLU A 56 -10.23 59.45 4.72
C GLU A 56 -11.19 58.33 5.13
N VAL A 57 -12.40 58.67 5.58
CA VAL A 57 -13.46 57.70 5.87
C VAL A 57 -13.87 56.92 4.62
N GLU A 58 -14.00 57.60 3.48
CA GLU A 58 -14.32 56.95 2.21
C GLU A 58 -13.23 55.95 1.80
N LYS A 59 -11.96 56.34 1.88
CA LYS A 59 -10.83 55.45 1.61
C LYS A 59 -10.79 54.25 2.56
N LEU A 60 -11.07 54.46 3.85
CA LEU A 60 -11.13 53.36 4.82
C LEU A 60 -12.25 52.38 4.51
N ARG A 61 -13.43 52.87 4.07
CA ARG A 61 -14.54 52.02 3.63
C ARG A 61 -14.19 51.21 2.38
N GLU A 62 -13.51 51.80 1.41
CA GLU A 62 -13.02 51.07 0.22
C GLU A 62 -12.05 49.94 0.60
N VAL A 63 -11.13 50.22 1.54
CA VAL A 63 -10.20 49.21 2.05
C VAL A 63 -10.93 48.11 2.81
N GLU A 64 -11.89 48.46 3.67
CA GLU A 64 -12.73 47.52 4.39
C GLU A 64 -13.51 46.61 3.44
N GLU A 65 -14.13 47.18 2.40
CA GLU A 65 -14.88 46.41 1.40
C GLU A 65 -13.97 45.45 0.62
N SER A 66 -12.77 45.91 0.23
CA SER A 66 -11.77 45.08 -0.45
C SER A 66 -11.29 43.93 0.46
N LEU A 67 -11.03 44.23 1.73
CA LEU A 67 -10.59 43.24 2.71
C LEU A 67 -11.70 42.21 2.97
N PHE A 68 -12.96 42.65 3.10
CA PHE A 68 -14.11 41.78 3.28
C PHE A 68 -14.32 40.86 2.08
N LYS A 69 -14.24 41.38 0.85
CA LYS A 69 -14.29 40.57 -0.38
C LYS A 69 -13.18 39.53 -0.42
N THR A 70 -11.96 39.91 -0.03
CA THR A 70 -10.82 39.00 0.01
C THR A 70 -11.01 37.91 1.05
N LEU A 71 -11.45 38.28 2.26
CA LEU A 71 -11.71 37.33 3.35
C LEU A 71 -12.80 36.33 2.96
N LYS A 72 -13.91 36.82 2.38
CA LYS A 72 -14.99 35.97 1.90
C LYS A 72 -14.54 35.03 0.79
N THR A 73 -13.75 35.53 -0.16
CA THR A 73 -13.20 34.68 -1.24
C THR A 73 -12.27 33.62 -0.67
N ALA A 74 -11.46 33.95 0.33
CA ALA A 74 -10.59 32.99 1.00
C ALA A 74 -11.40 31.93 1.78
N GLU A 75 -12.47 32.34 2.47
CA GLU A 75 -13.40 31.44 3.15
C GLU A 75 -14.10 30.49 2.17
N ASP A 76 -14.69 31.02 1.09
CA ASP A 76 -15.35 30.24 0.04
C ASP A 76 -14.35 29.28 -0.63
N THR A 77 -13.12 29.73 -0.89
CA THR A 77 -12.06 28.87 -1.45
C THR A 77 -11.65 27.78 -0.46
N GLY A 78 -11.51 28.11 0.82
CA GLY A 78 -11.21 27.14 1.87
C GLY A 78 -12.28 26.06 1.98
N ALA A 79 -13.56 26.45 1.96
CA ALA A 79 -14.69 25.52 1.99
C ALA A 79 -14.69 24.61 0.76
N ASN A 80 -14.47 25.17 -0.44
CA ASN A 80 -14.39 24.39 -1.68
C ASN A 80 -13.21 23.40 -1.68
N VAL A 81 -12.04 23.79 -1.17
CA VAL A 81 -10.88 22.90 -1.07
C VAL A 81 -11.16 21.75 -0.11
N ILE A 82 -11.81 22.01 1.02
CA ILE A 82 -12.20 20.96 1.99
C ILE A 82 -13.23 20.00 1.36
N GLU A 83 -14.24 20.52 0.67
CA GLU A 83 -15.24 19.68 -0.01
C GLU A 83 -14.59 18.79 -1.08
N GLN A 84 -13.71 19.36 -1.91
CA GLN A 84 -12.97 18.60 -2.92
C GLN A 84 -12.04 17.55 -2.29
N ALA A 85 -11.33 17.89 -1.21
CA ALA A 85 -10.47 16.96 -0.51
C ALA A 85 -11.26 15.79 0.10
N ASN A 86 -12.41 16.06 0.71
CA ASN A 86 -13.30 15.02 1.24
C ASN A 86 -13.82 14.11 0.13
N LYS A 87 -14.30 14.70 -0.97
CA LYS A 87 -14.79 13.93 -2.12
C LYS A 87 -13.69 13.07 -2.74
N GLN A 88 -12.47 13.61 -2.86
CA GLN A 88 -11.33 12.86 -3.37
C GLN A 88 -10.91 11.74 -2.40
N ALA A 89 -10.94 12.00 -1.09
CA ALA A 89 -10.67 10.99 -0.08
C ALA A 89 -11.67 9.83 -0.17
N ASP A 90 -12.98 10.13 -0.28
CA ASP A 90 -14.02 9.11 -0.45
C ASP A 90 -13.83 8.30 -1.74
N LEU A 91 -13.49 8.96 -2.85
CA LEU A 91 -13.17 8.28 -4.11
C LEU A 91 -11.94 7.37 -3.96
N ASN A 92 -10.87 7.85 -3.33
CA ASN A 92 -9.65 7.07 -3.11
C ASN A 92 -9.92 5.85 -2.22
N VAL A 93 -10.72 6.00 -1.16
CA VAL A 93 -11.11 4.89 -0.28
C VAL A 93 -11.92 3.87 -1.07
N ARG A 94 -12.89 4.32 -1.86
CA ARG A 94 -13.73 3.44 -2.68
C ARG A 94 -12.91 2.70 -3.74
N GLU A 95 -12.00 3.39 -4.42
CA GLU A 95 -11.11 2.79 -5.40
C GLU A 95 -10.18 1.76 -4.76
N SER A 96 -9.64 2.08 -3.58
CA SER A 96 -8.78 1.18 -2.81
C SER A 96 -9.54 -0.08 -2.37
N GLN A 97 -10.78 0.08 -1.92
CA GLN A 97 -11.66 -1.05 -1.58
C GLN A 97 -11.94 -1.93 -2.80
N TRP A 98 -12.27 -1.33 -3.95
CA TRP A 98 -12.48 -2.05 -5.21
C TRP A 98 -11.23 -2.81 -5.66
N LYS A 99 -10.06 -2.17 -5.60
CA LYS A 99 -8.78 -2.83 -5.92
C LYS A 99 -8.49 -3.98 -4.97
N ALA A 100 -8.67 -3.79 -3.66
CA ALA A 100 -8.48 -4.85 -2.68
C ALA A 100 -9.42 -6.03 -2.92
N GLU A 101 -10.70 -5.76 -3.17
CA GLU A 101 -11.69 -6.80 -3.48
C GLU A 101 -11.37 -7.53 -4.79
N SER A 102 -10.93 -6.80 -5.83
CA SER A 102 -10.46 -7.38 -7.08
C SER A 102 -9.28 -8.33 -6.87
N ILE A 103 -8.26 -7.91 -6.10
CA ILE A 103 -7.09 -8.74 -5.79
C ILE A 103 -7.50 -9.99 -5.00
N ILE A 104 -8.39 -9.84 -4.01
CA ILE A 104 -8.89 -10.98 -3.22
C ILE A 104 -9.65 -11.97 -4.12
N ASN A 105 -10.49 -11.47 -5.02
CA ASN A 105 -11.25 -12.33 -5.92
C ASN A 105 -10.34 -13.04 -6.93
N GLU A 106 -9.33 -12.36 -7.46
CA GLU A 106 -8.33 -12.97 -8.33
C GLU A 106 -7.52 -14.04 -7.58
N ALA A 107 -7.06 -13.74 -6.37
CA ALA A 107 -6.34 -14.69 -5.53
C ALA A 107 -7.18 -15.91 -5.18
N LYS A 108 -8.47 -15.73 -4.86
CA LYS A 108 -9.43 -16.82 -4.64
C LYS A 108 -9.64 -17.66 -5.91
N GLY A 109 -9.72 -17.03 -7.07
CA GLY A 109 -9.80 -17.70 -8.36
C GLY A 109 -8.58 -18.60 -8.58
N LYS A 110 -7.37 -18.03 -8.51
CA LYS A 110 -6.11 -18.78 -8.63
C LYS A 110 -5.99 -19.91 -7.62
N ALA A 111 -6.36 -19.68 -6.35
CA ALA A 111 -6.33 -20.70 -5.31
C ALA A 111 -7.28 -21.87 -5.63
N LYS A 112 -8.47 -21.57 -6.17
CA LYS A 112 -9.43 -22.59 -6.60
C LYS A 112 -8.87 -23.40 -7.78
N ASP A 113 -8.25 -22.74 -8.76
CA ASP A 113 -7.65 -23.40 -9.91
C ASP A 113 -6.52 -24.33 -9.47
N TYR A 114 -5.63 -23.88 -8.57
CA TYR A 114 -4.59 -24.73 -7.99
C TYR A 114 -5.15 -25.94 -7.23
N LEU A 115 -6.26 -25.77 -6.51
CA LEU A 115 -6.91 -26.86 -5.79
C LEU A 115 -7.47 -27.89 -6.76
N ILE A 116 -8.14 -27.46 -7.83
CA ILE A 116 -8.65 -28.34 -8.89
C ILE A 116 -7.49 -29.09 -9.58
N ASP A 117 -6.40 -28.40 -9.90
CA ASP A 117 -5.22 -29.02 -10.51
C ASP A 117 -4.55 -30.05 -9.59
N ALA A 118 -4.47 -29.75 -8.30
CA ALA A 118 -3.94 -30.68 -7.30
C ALA A 118 -4.83 -31.92 -7.16
N GLU A 119 -6.16 -31.75 -7.12
CA GLU A 119 -7.12 -32.85 -7.08
C GLU A 119 -7.02 -33.73 -8.33
N ASN A 120 -6.91 -33.12 -9.51
CA ASN A 120 -6.75 -33.85 -10.77
C ASN A 120 -5.43 -34.64 -10.80
N LYS A 121 -4.32 -34.05 -10.35
CA LYS A 121 -3.03 -34.74 -10.23
C LYS A 121 -3.09 -35.89 -9.24
N ALA A 122 -3.70 -35.68 -8.07
CA ALA A 122 -3.86 -36.73 -7.06
C ALA A 122 -4.69 -37.90 -7.61
N LYS A 123 -5.76 -37.62 -8.35
CA LYS A 123 -6.56 -38.64 -9.01
C LYS A 123 -5.73 -39.42 -10.05
N TYR A 124 -4.97 -38.72 -10.88
CA TYR A 124 -4.10 -39.34 -11.88
C TYR A 124 -3.07 -40.28 -11.23
N ILE A 125 -2.39 -39.82 -10.17
CA ILE A 125 -1.44 -40.63 -9.42
C ILE A 125 -2.13 -41.87 -8.82
N LEU A 126 -3.32 -41.71 -8.25
CA LEU A 126 -4.06 -42.83 -7.65
C LEU A 126 -4.47 -43.86 -8.72
N ASP A 127 -4.92 -43.42 -9.89
CA ASP A 127 -5.26 -44.29 -11.01
C ASP A 127 -4.02 -45.05 -11.53
N ASP A 128 -2.87 -44.38 -11.63
CA ASP A 128 -1.59 -44.98 -12.02
C ASP A 128 -1.09 -46.02 -10.99
N MET A 129 -1.11 -45.66 -9.70
CA MET A 129 -0.77 -46.58 -8.60
C MET A 129 -1.67 -47.82 -8.58
N LEU A 130 -2.97 -47.67 -8.88
CA LEU A 130 -3.89 -48.81 -8.99
C LEU A 130 -3.52 -49.71 -10.17
N GLU A 131 -3.06 -49.15 -11.29
CA GLU A 131 -2.57 -49.93 -12.42
C GLU A 131 -1.28 -50.70 -12.08
N GLU A 132 -0.33 -50.04 -11.40
CA GLU A 132 0.89 -50.69 -10.91
C GLU A 132 0.59 -51.82 -9.93
N LEU A 133 -0.34 -51.61 -8.99
CA LEU A 133 -0.78 -52.66 -8.05
C LEU A 133 -1.38 -53.86 -8.79
N ARG A 134 -2.18 -53.64 -9.83
CA ARG A 134 -2.72 -54.74 -10.67
C ARG A 134 -1.61 -55.48 -11.41
N LYS A 135 -0.62 -54.77 -11.95
CA LYS A 135 0.56 -55.39 -12.59
C LYS A 135 1.34 -56.24 -11.57
N LEU A 136 1.56 -55.70 -10.37
CA LEU A 136 2.25 -56.40 -9.29
C LEU A 136 1.47 -57.64 -8.83
N GLU A 137 0.15 -57.54 -8.67
CA GLU A 137 -0.72 -58.67 -8.34
C GLU A 137 -0.63 -59.79 -9.40
N LYS A 138 -0.68 -59.41 -10.69
CA LYS A 138 -0.50 -60.36 -11.79
C LYS A 138 0.87 -61.04 -11.73
N ASN A 139 1.93 -60.27 -11.52
CA ASN A 139 3.30 -60.80 -11.41
C ASN A 139 3.43 -61.76 -10.21
N TYR A 140 2.83 -61.41 -9.06
CA TYR A 140 2.80 -62.26 -7.89
C TYR A 140 2.04 -63.57 -8.14
N SER A 141 0.91 -63.52 -8.86
CA SER A 141 0.14 -64.71 -9.25
C SER A 141 0.94 -65.65 -10.15
N VAL A 142 1.64 -65.09 -11.15
CA VAL A 142 2.54 -65.86 -12.03
C VAL A 142 3.67 -66.51 -11.24
N LEU A 143 4.32 -65.76 -10.33
CA LEU A 143 5.39 -66.29 -9.49
C LEU A 143 4.89 -67.40 -8.54
N LYS A 144 3.66 -67.26 -8.02
CA LYS A 144 2.99 -68.30 -7.24
C LYS A 144 2.72 -69.55 -8.07
N GLY A 145 2.33 -69.39 -9.34
CA GLY A 145 2.21 -70.48 -10.31
C GLY A 145 3.54 -71.20 -10.50
N TYR A 146 4.60 -70.46 -10.83
CA TYR A 146 5.96 -70.99 -10.98
C TYR A 146 6.44 -71.76 -9.74
N LYS A 147 6.18 -71.24 -8.53
CA LYS A 147 6.47 -71.94 -7.28
C LYS A 147 5.73 -73.29 -7.21
N ASN A 148 4.45 -73.33 -7.57
CA ASN A 148 3.67 -74.56 -7.54
C ASN A 148 4.18 -75.56 -8.58
N ASP A 149 4.51 -75.10 -9.78
CA ASP A 149 5.05 -75.94 -10.85
C ASP A 149 6.38 -76.57 -10.43
N LEU A 150 7.30 -75.77 -9.88
CA LEU A 150 8.58 -76.24 -9.35
C LEU A 150 8.37 -77.24 -8.20
N LEU A 151 7.40 -77.01 -7.31
CA LEU A 151 7.04 -77.98 -6.27
C LEU A 151 6.51 -79.29 -6.86
N THR A 152 5.74 -79.25 -7.96
CA THR A 152 5.29 -80.47 -8.64
C THR A 152 6.42 -81.20 -9.35
N GLU A 153 7.36 -80.46 -9.96
CA GLU A 153 8.53 -81.03 -10.62
C GLU A 153 9.46 -81.71 -9.61
N ILE A 154 9.74 -81.06 -8.47
CA ILE A 154 10.50 -81.68 -7.36
C ILE A 154 9.82 -82.97 -6.87
N LYS A 155 8.49 -82.96 -6.73
CA LYS A 155 7.74 -84.17 -6.34
C LYS A 155 7.84 -85.27 -7.39
N SER A 156 7.74 -84.93 -8.67
CA SER A 156 7.88 -85.89 -9.78
C SER A 156 9.27 -86.51 -9.78
N ILE A 157 10.33 -85.69 -9.72
CA ILE A 157 11.72 -86.16 -9.64
C ILE A 157 11.93 -87.03 -8.40
N SER A 158 11.37 -86.64 -7.25
CA SER A 158 11.46 -87.46 -6.03
C SER A 158 10.78 -88.82 -6.19
N ASN A 159 9.62 -88.87 -6.84
CA ASN A 159 8.92 -90.11 -7.15
C ASN A 159 9.69 -90.96 -8.17
N GLU A 160 10.26 -90.35 -9.22
CA GLU A 160 11.10 -91.05 -10.19
C GLU A 160 12.37 -91.64 -9.54
N ILE A 161 12.98 -90.90 -8.61
CA ILE A 161 14.11 -91.39 -7.82
C ILE A 161 13.65 -92.55 -6.93
N ALA A 162 12.52 -92.41 -6.24
CA ALA A 162 11.96 -93.48 -5.41
C ALA A 162 11.63 -94.74 -6.23
N ASP A 163 11.10 -94.59 -7.44
CA ASP A 163 10.83 -95.69 -8.36
C ASP A 163 12.13 -96.34 -8.86
N LYS A 164 13.15 -95.55 -9.19
CA LYS A 164 14.48 -96.08 -9.57
C LYS A 164 15.13 -96.82 -8.42
N VAL A 165 15.08 -96.29 -7.20
CA VAL A 165 15.57 -96.96 -5.99
C VAL A 165 14.81 -98.26 -5.75
N SER A 166 13.47 -98.25 -5.84
CA SER A 166 12.64 -99.45 -5.70
C SER A 166 12.97 -100.51 -6.76
N ARG A 167 13.25 -100.10 -8.01
CA ARG A 167 13.70 -101.02 -9.08
C ARG A 167 15.09 -101.57 -8.81
N ILE A 168 16.02 -100.77 -8.30
CA ILE A 168 17.37 -101.22 -7.91
C ILE A 168 17.28 -102.19 -6.73
N GLU A 169 16.41 -101.94 -5.76
CA GLU A 169 16.14 -102.88 -4.66
C GLU A 169 15.54 -104.19 -5.19
N GLN A 170 14.55 -104.13 -6.08
CA GLN A 170 13.90 -105.33 -6.63
C GLN A 170 14.75 -106.14 -7.62
N SER A 171 15.66 -105.49 -8.37
CA SER A 171 16.57 -106.16 -9.32
C SER A 171 17.88 -106.58 -8.66
N GLY A 172 18.44 -105.73 -7.80
CA GLY A 172 19.69 -106.00 -7.08
C GLY A 172 19.58 -107.22 -6.17
N GLU A 173 18.46 -107.42 -5.48
CA GLU A 173 18.34 -108.57 -4.57
C GLU A 173 18.18 -109.90 -5.32
N LYS A 174 17.45 -109.92 -6.44
CA LYS A 174 17.23 -111.15 -7.22
C LYS A 174 18.38 -111.50 -8.15
N ASP A 175 19.02 -110.51 -8.76
CA ASP A 175 20.13 -110.73 -9.70
C ASP A 175 21.44 -110.99 -8.97
N ILE A 176 21.67 -110.43 -7.78
CA ILE A 176 22.85 -110.77 -6.96
C ILE A 176 22.71 -112.19 -6.39
N ASP A 177 21.54 -112.58 -5.88
CA ASP A 177 21.32 -113.94 -5.35
C ASP A 177 21.34 -115.03 -6.43
N LYS A 178 20.97 -114.68 -7.66
CA LYS A 178 21.08 -115.56 -8.82
C LYS A 178 22.51 -115.60 -9.35
N ALA A 179 23.17 -114.45 -9.53
CA ALA A 179 24.57 -114.37 -9.96
C ALA A 179 25.54 -115.01 -8.95
N ILE A 180 25.29 -114.93 -7.64
CA ILE A 180 26.09 -115.62 -6.62
C ILE A 180 25.83 -117.13 -6.63
N ARG A 181 24.62 -117.59 -6.97
CA ARG A 181 24.32 -119.01 -7.16
C ARG A 181 24.99 -119.56 -8.41
N ASP A 182 24.80 -118.88 -9.53
CA ASP A 182 25.35 -119.25 -10.84
C ASP A 182 26.89 -119.21 -10.79
N ALA A 183 27.50 -118.18 -10.18
CA ALA A 183 28.94 -118.12 -9.96
C ALA A 183 29.48 -119.16 -8.96
N LYS A 184 28.69 -119.61 -7.98
CA LYS A 184 29.09 -120.70 -7.06
C LYS A 184 29.05 -122.07 -7.72
N GLU A 185 28.13 -122.30 -8.67
CA GLU A 185 28.12 -123.51 -9.49
C GLU A 185 29.24 -123.48 -10.54
N GLU A 186 29.48 -122.33 -11.17
CA GLU A 186 30.49 -122.16 -12.23
C GLU A 186 31.93 -122.21 -11.69
N VAL A 187 32.20 -121.74 -10.46
CA VAL A 187 33.52 -121.87 -9.79
C VAL A 187 33.81 -123.30 -9.30
N ARG A 188 32.79 -124.16 -9.19
CA ARG A 188 32.95 -125.58 -8.77
C ARG A 188 33.32 -126.51 -9.92
N SER A 189 33.15 -126.05 -11.15
CA SER A 189 33.58 -126.73 -12.37
C SER A 189 34.30 -125.74 -13.28
N LEU A 190 35.61 -125.56 -13.09
CA LEU A 190 36.63 -125.66 -14.15
C LEU A 190 38.02 -125.13 -13.70
N ARG A 191 39.04 -125.88 -14.14
CA ARG A 191 40.48 -125.56 -14.18
C ARG A 191 40.77 -124.46 -15.23
N PRO A 192 41.94 -123.77 -15.18
CA PRO A 192 42.19 -122.57 -15.98
C PRO A 192 42.79 -122.89 -17.37
N ALA A 193 42.40 -122.12 -18.40
CA ALA A 193 43.28 -121.41 -19.34
C ALA A 193 42.54 -120.74 -20.51
N ASN A 194 42.89 -119.47 -20.74
CA ASN A 194 43.10 -118.71 -21.99
C ASN A 194 42.01 -118.45 -23.05
N ASP A 195 41.73 -117.14 -23.16
CA ASP A 195 41.91 -116.20 -24.30
C ASP A 195 40.96 -116.12 -25.51
N ILE A 196 40.78 -114.84 -25.89
CA ILE A 196 40.51 -114.21 -27.22
C ILE A 196 39.09 -113.61 -27.45
N ILE A 197 38.96 -112.32 -27.07
CA ILE A 197 38.74 -111.11 -27.92
C ILE A 197 37.79 -111.23 -29.15
N ARG A 198 36.76 -110.35 -29.29
CA ARG A 198 36.71 -109.14 -30.19
C ARG A 198 35.31 -108.52 -30.43
N ASP A 199 35.29 -107.17 -30.46
CA ASP A 199 34.52 -106.16 -31.24
C ASP A 199 32.99 -106.23 -31.41
N VAL A 200 32.31 -105.08 -31.24
CA VAL A 200 31.74 -104.27 -32.36
C VAL A 200 31.55 -102.80 -31.94
N LEU A 201 31.98 -101.92 -32.85
CA LEU A 201 32.01 -100.45 -32.84
C LEU A 201 30.70 -99.78 -33.32
N SER A 202 30.49 -98.56 -32.80
CA SER A 202 30.05 -97.31 -33.45
C SER A 202 28.79 -97.23 -34.35
N SER A 203 27.95 -96.21 -34.06
CA SER A 203 27.34 -95.37 -35.10
C SER A 203 27.09 -93.94 -34.60
N GLU A 204 27.69 -92.99 -35.31
CA GLU A 204 27.59 -91.53 -35.16
C GLU A 204 26.25 -90.94 -35.63
N GLY A 205 26.06 -89.65 -35.31
CA GLY A 205 25.17 -88.70 -36.00
C GLY A 205 24.17 -88.04 -35.03
N GLY A 206 24.02 -86.73 -34.92
CA GLY A 206 24.56 -85.60 -35.67
C GLY A 206 24.13 -84.28 -35.01
N THR A 207 24.71 -83.20 -35.54
CA THR A 207 24.78 -81.80 -35.09
C THR A 207 23.46 -81.01 -35.03
N LYS A 208 23.40 -79.96 -34.18
CA LYS A 208 23.09 -78.58 -34.60
C LYS A 208 23.48 -77.53 -33.54
N ASN A 209 23.86 -76.37 -34.05
CA ASN A 209 24.60 -75.26 -33.47
C ASN A 209 23.69 -74.03 -33.43
N THR A 210 23.73 -73.18 -32.38
CA THR A 210 23.35 -71.75 -32.46
C THR A 210 24.13 -70.92 -31.43
N LYS A 211 24.68 -69.80 -31.93
CA LYS A 211 25.55 -68.79 -31.32
C LYS A 211 24.78 -67.74 -30.47
N PHE A 212 25.46 -67.19 -29.45
CA PHE A 212 25.77 -65.76 -29.13
C PHE A 212 24.98 -64.67 -29.91
N GLU A 213 24.50 -63.53 -29.37
CA GLU A 213 25.07 -62.54 -28.42
C GLU A 213 23.96 -61.70 -27.70
N PRO A 214 24.29 -60.84 -26.70
CA PRO A 214 23.38 -60.02 -25.89
C PRO A 214 23.14 -58.61 -26.45
N ASP A 215 21.90 -58.10 -26.32
CA ASP A 215 21.50 -56.76 -26.77
C ASP A 215 21.83 -55.64 -25.76
N ASP A 216 22.17 -54.51 -26.36
CA ASP A 216 22.72 -53.28 -25.82
C ASP A 216 21.81 -52.52 -24.83
N ILE A 217 22.41 -52.14 -23.69
CA ILE A 217 21.98 -51.00 -22.88
C ILE A 217 22.95 -49.86 -23.22
N ALA A 218 22.52 -48.90 -24.03
CA ALA A 218 22.88 -47.49 -23.87
C ALA A 218 22.17 -46.65 -24.93
N ASP A 219 21.87 -45.43 -24.51
CA ASP A 219 21.81 -44.21 -25.31
C ASP A 219 20.41 -43.66 -25.63
N ASN A 220 19.89 -42.84 -24.71
CA ASN A 220 19.24 -41.57 -25.08
C ASN A 220 19.08 -40.66 -23.84
N THR A 221 20.14 -39.95 -23.42
CA THR A 221 20.04 -38.91 -22.36
C THR A 221 20.88 -37.68 -22.67
N GLU A 222 20.88 -37.22 -23.93
CA GLU A 222 21.55 -35.96 -24.30
C GLU A 222 20.63 -34.92 -24.96
N LYS A 223 19.38 -35.25 -25.30
CA LYS A 223 18.45 -34.28 -25.91
C LYS A 223 17.42 -33.67 -24.95
N GLU A 224 17.07 -34.37 -23.87
CA GLU A 224 16.12 -33.84 -22.86
C GLU A 224 16.78 -32.91 -21.83
N ASN A 225 18.11 -33.00 -21.65
CA ASN A 225 18.84 -32.17 -20.68
C ASN A 225 19.20 -30.76 -21.18
N GLU A 226 19.34 -30.54 -22.50
CA GLU A 226 19.60 -29.19 -23.06
C GLU A 226 18.34 -28.31 -23.14
N GLU A 227 17.16 -28.91 -23.36
CA GLU A 227 15.90 -28.15 -23.46
C GLU A 227 15.42 -27.66 -22.08
N VAL A 228 15.64 -28.47 -21.04
CA VAL A 228 15.37 -28.10 -19.64
C VAL A 228 16.33 -27.00 -19.17
N ALA A 229 17.61 -27.05 -19.57
CA ALA A 229 18.59 -26.01 -19.24
C ALA A 229 18.24 -24.65 -19.87
N ARG A 230 17.76 -24.63 -21.14
CA ARG A 230 17.32 -23.38 -21.80
C ARG A 230 16.09 -22.76 -21.14
N LYS A 231 15.07 -23.56 -20.81
CA LYS A 231 13.85 -23.05 -20.16
C LYS A 231 14.15 -22.46 -18.77
N LEU A 232 15.06 -23.08 -18.01
CA LEU A 232 15.50 -22.55 -16.72
C LEU A 232 16.31 -21.25 -16.83
N GLU A 233 17.05 -21.04 -17.92
CA GLU A 233 17.81 -19.81 -18.14
C GLU A 233 16.92 -18.64 -18.59
N GLU A 234 15.88 -18.91 -19.39
CA GLU A 234 14.87 -17.92 -19.79
C GLU A 234 14.02 -17.48 -18.58
N GLU A 235 13.58 -18.42 -17.73
CA GLU A 235 12.88 -18.08 -16.48
C GLU A 235 13.75 -17.26 -15.52
N ARG A 236 15.05 -17.58 -15.42
CA ARG A 236 15.99 -16.79 -14.59
C ARG A 236 16.13 -15.36 -15.08
N LYS A 237 16.22 -15.14 -16.40
CA LYS A 237 16.29 -13.79 -16.98
C LYS A 237 14.99 -13.01 -16.76
N ALA A 238 13.84 -13.66 -16.89
CA ALA A 238 12.54 -13.02 -16.62
C ALA A 238 12.42 -12.59 -15.14
N ILE A 239 12.87 -13.43 -14.21
CA ILE A 239 12.88 -13.10 -12.77
C ILE A 239 13.85 -11.96 -12.47
N GLU A 240 15.01 -11.92 -13.14
CA GLU A 240 16.00 -10.85 -12.97
C GLU A 240 15.49 -9.50 -13.49
N GLU A 241 14.84 -9.49 -14.65
CA GLU A 241 14.19 -8.29 -15.20
C GLU A 241 13.02 -7.80 -14.33
N GLU A 242 12.21 -8.71 -13.79
CA GLU A 242 11.13 -8.37 -12.86
C GLU A 242 11.67 -7.81 -11.53
N ALA A 243 12.74 -8.39 -11.00
CA ALA A 243 13.41 -7.90 -9.80
C ALA A 243 14.01 -6.49 -10.01
N GLU A 244 14.56 -6.21 -11.20
CA GLU A 244 15.10 -4.89 -11.53
C GLU A 244 13.97 -3.84 -11.65
N ARG A 245 12.83 -4.21 -12.24
CA ARG A 245 11.64 -3.34 -12.30
C ARG A 245 11.11 -3.00 -10.91
N LEU A 246 10.98 -4.00 -10.04
CA LEU A 246 10.55 -3.79 -8.65
C LEU A 246 11.53 -2.91 -7.87
N ARG A 247 12.84 -3.03 -8.14
CA ARG A 247 13.86 -2.17 -7.53
C ARG A 247 13.73 -0.71 -7.97
N LEU A 248 13.54 -0.47 -9.27
CA LEU A 248 13.31 0.86 -9.83
C LEU A 248 12.02 1.50 -9.30
N GLU A 249 10.96 0.71 -9.14
CA GLU A 249 9.69 1.18 -8.58
C GLU A 249 9.82 1.52 -7.09
N ALA A 250 10.55 0.71 -6.32
CA ALA A 250 10.85 1.00 -4.92
C ALA A 250 11.74 2.26 -4.76
N GLU A 251 12.65 2.52 -5.69
CA GLU A 251 13.47 3.73 -5.70
C GLU A 251 12.63 4.98 -5.99
N ARG A 252 11.73 4.92 -6.98
CA ARG A 252 10.73 5.96 -7.25
C ARG A 252 9.85 6.27 -6.04
N GLN A 253 9.34 5.24 -5.37
CA GLN A 253 8.51 5.43 -4.17
C GLN A 253 9.29 6.09 -3.02
N LYS A 254 10.59 5.82 -2.89
CA LYS A 254 11.45 6.51 -1.91
C LYS A 254 11.63 7.99 -2.25
N GLU A 255 11.85 8.31 -3.52
CA GLU A 255 11.96 9.71 -3.97
C GLU A 255 10.65 10.48 -3.74
N GLU A 256 9.51 9.88 -4.10
CA GLU A 256 8.18 10.47 -3.85
C GLU A 256 7.91 10.70 -2.35
N ALA A 257 8.30 9.74 -1.50
CA ALA A 257 8.18 9.88 -0.05
C ALA A 257 9.09 10.98 0.51
N GLU A 258 10.29 11.17 -0.04
CA GLU A 258 11.19 12.26 0.36
C GLU A 258 10.61 13.63 -0.03
N VAL A 259 10.03 13.75 -1.23
CA VAL A 259 9.34 14.96 -1.68
C VAL A 259 8.12 15.26 -0.81
N ALA A 260 7.34 14.23 -0.44
CA ALA A 260 6.21 14.38 0.46
C ALA A 260 6.63 14.88 1.86
N LYS A 261 7.71 14.33 2.42
CA LYS A 261 8.28 14.81 3.69
C LYS A 261 8.71 16.28 3.63
N LYS A 262 9.40 16.69 2.55
CA LYS A 262 9.80 18.10 2.37
C LYS A 262 8.61 19.04 2.30
N LYS A 263 7.53 18.65 1.61
CA LYS A 263 6.28 19.43 1.56
C LYS A 263 5.60 19.51 2.93
N GLU A 264 5.61 18.43 3.70
CA GLU A 264 5.04 18.41 5.05
C GLU A 264 5.82 19.33 6.01
N GLU A 265 7.15 19.31 5.96
CA GLU A 265 8.01 20.24 6.71
C GLU A 265 7.78 21.71 6.32
N GLU A 266 7.61 22.00 5.03
CA GLU A 266 7.30 23.35 4.55
C GLU A 266 5.92 23.83 5.02
N LEU A 267 4.92 22.94 4.99
CA LEU A 267 3.58 23.23 5.50
C LEU A 267 3.60 23.54 7.00
N LEU A 268 4.40 22.79 7.77
CA LEU A 268 4.59 23.02 9.20
C LEU A 268 5.20 24.41 9.46
N ARG A 269 6.24 24.79 8.70
CA ARG A 269 6.86 26.13 8.80
C ARG A 269 5.88 27.25 8.48
N LEU A 270 5.03 27.06 7.47
CA LEU A 270 3.99 28.04 7.13
C LEU A 270 2.96 28.20 8.25
N LYS A 271 2.53 27.09 8.87
CA LYS A 271 1.61 27.13 10.03
C LYS A 271 2.23 27.85 11.22
N GLU A 272 3.49 27.56 11.56
CA GLU A 272 4.20 28.26 12.64
C GLU A 272 4.36 29.76 12.35
N ALA A 273 4.64 30.13 11.10
CA ALA A 273 4.73 31.53 10.69
C ALA A 273 3.38 32.26 10.80
N GLU A 274 2.28 31.57 10.47
CA GLU A 274 0.92 32.11 10.62
C GLU A 274 0.57 32.33 12.09
N GLU A 275 0.89 31.38 12.97
CA GLU A 275 0.67 31.53 14.42
C GLU A 275 1.49 32.70 14.99
N ARG A 276 2.74 32.87 14.56
CA ARG A 276 3.57 34.01 14.97
C ARG A 276 2.93 35.35 14.56
N LYS A 277 2.42 35.44 13.32
CA LYS A 277 1.71 36.65 12.85
C LYS A 277 0.44 36.91 13.64
N LYS A 278 -0.34 35.86 13.96
CA LYS A 278 -1.53 35.97 14.81
C LYS A 278 -1.19 36.45 16.21
N ALA A 279 -0.12 35.92 16.82
CA ALA A 279 0.34 36.34 18.13
C ALA A 279 0.84 37.80 18.15
N GLU A 280 1.52 38.24 17.10
CA GLU A 280 1.96 39.63 16.94
C GLU A 280 0.77 40.59 16.77
N ALA A 281 -0.21 40.23 15.95
CA ALA A 281 -1.43 40.99 15.79
C ALA A 281 -2.21 41.11 17.11
N ALA A 282 -2.31 40.02 17.88
CA ALA A 282 -2.97 40.04 19.20
C ALA A 282 -2.26 40.97 20.20
N LYS A 283 -0.93 41.03 20.18
CA LYS A 283 -0.16 41.98 21.01
C LYS A 283 -0.44 43.44 20.61
N LEU A 284 -0.44 43.73 19.32
CA LEU A 284 -0.75 45.07 18.80
C LEU A 284 -2.17 45.53 19.19
N ILE A 285 -3.16 44.64 19.11
CA ILE A 285 -4.54 44.91 19.55
C ILE A 285 -4.57 45.24 21.04
N LYS A 286 -3.93 44.42 21.87
CA LYS A 286 -3.87 44.65 23.32
C LYS A 286 -3.19 45.98 23.67
N GLU A 287 -2.12 46.34 22.97
CA GLU A 287 -1.41 47.61 23.18
C GLU A 287 -2.29 48.81 22.77
N GLN A 288 -3.09 48.68 21.71
CA GLN A 288 -4.06 49.70 21.31
C GLN A 288 -5.21 49.84 22.31
N GLU A 289 -5.71 48.75 22.87
CA GLU A 289 -6.74 48.75 23.92
C GLU A 289 -6.21 49.41 25.22
N GLU A 290 -4.98 49.10 25.62
CA GLU A 290 -4.34 49.73 26.77
C GLU A 290 -4.16 51.25 26.56
N LYS A 291 -3.72 51.67 25.36
CA LYS A 291 -3.62 53.08 24.98
C LYS A 291 -4.98 53.78 24.99
N LYS A 292 -6.04 53.14 24.46
CA LYS A 292 -7.41 53.66 24.52
C LYS A 292 -7.90 53.79 25.95
N SER A 293 -7.67 52.80 26.81
CA SER A 293 -8.10 52.84 28.22
C SER A 293 -7.39 53.95 29.01
N LYS A 294 -6.10 54.20 28.73
CA LYS A 294 -5.34 55.31 29.32
C LYS A 294 -5.87 56.66 28.85
N ALA A 295 -6.12 56.82 27.55
CA ALA A 295 -6.70 58.03 26.99
C ALA A 295 -8.12 58.31 27.52
N GLU A 296 -8.92 57.27 27.75
CA GLU A 296 -10.26 57.42 28.34
C GLU A 296 -10.21 57.81 29.82
N LYS A 297 -9.27 57.24 30.59
CA LYS A 297 -9.03 57.65 31.98
C LYS A 297 -8.55 59.10 32.07
N GLU A 298 -7.63 59.52 31.20
CA GLU A 298 -7.18 60.91 31.13
C GLU A 298 -8.32 61.87 30.74
N ARG A 299 -9.18 61.50 29.79
CA ARG A 299 -10.38 62.27 29.45
C ARG A 299 -11.34 62.41 30.63
N LYS A 300 -11.65 61.32 31.34
CA LYS A 300 -12.52 61.38 32.54
C LYS A 300 -11.93 62.25 33.65
N SER A 301 -10.61 62.21 33.84
CA SER A 301 -9.93 63.08 34.82
C SER A 301 -9.94 64.56 34.46
N ARG A 302 -9.99 64.92 33.17
CA ARG A 302 -10.11 66.31 32.69
C ARG A 302 -11.53 66.85 32.77
N VAL A 303 -12.54 65.98 32.71
CA VAL A 303 -13.96 66.36 32.85
C VAL A 303 -14.34 66.55 34.32
N SER A 304 -13.67 65.88 35.25
CA SER A 304 -13.87 66.09 36.71
C SER A 304 -13.06 67.26 37.29
N SER A 305 -12.34 68.02 36.46
CA SER A 305 -11.51 69.16 36.87
C SER A 305 -11.98 70.47 36.26
N ASP A 306 -13.30 70.62 36.05
CA ASP A 306 -13.94 71.89 35.70
C ASP A 306 -14.51 72.51 37.00
N PRO A 307 -13.96 73.63 37.51
CA PRO A 307 -14.27 74.14 38.84
C PRO A 307 -15.49 75.08 38.86
N ASN A 308 -16.63 74.65 38.31
CA ASN A 308 -17.82 75.52 38.22
C ASN A 308 -19.17 74.89 38.63
N ASP A 309 -19.17 73.71 39.26
CA ASP A 309 -20.40 73.12 39.82
C ASP A 309 -20.29 72.97 41.35
N GLU A 310 -20.25 74.10 42.07
CA GLU A 310 -20.63 74.15 43.49
C GLU A 310 -21.65 75.28 43.70
N GLU A 311 -22.69 74.95 44.49
CA GLU A 311 -23.73 75.82 45.05
C GLU A 311 -25.04 76.03 44.27
N GLU A 312 -25.87 74.98 44.21
CA GLU A 312 -27.31 75.16 44.50
C GLU A 312 -27.71 74.22 45.65
N GLY A 313 -27.52 74.72 46.87
CA GLY A 313 -27.98 74.10 48.10
C GLY A 313 -29.50 74.16 48.23
N SER A 314 -30.08 73.01 48.53
CA SER A 314 -31.48 72.81 48.94
C SER A 314 -31.91 73.82 50.02
N PHE A 315 -32.88 74.68 49.67
CA PHE A 315 -33.50 75.69 50.56
C PHE A 315 -34.86 75.26 51.13
N PHE A 316 -35.36 74.05 50.82
CA PHE A 316 -36.71 73.60 51.22
C PHE A 316 -36.67 72.28 52.01
N ASP A 317 -36.11 72.29 53.22
CA ASP A 317 -36.19 71.10 54.10
C ASP A 317 -36.40 71.41 55.60
N ASN A 318 -36.95 72.58 55.95
CA ASN A 318 -37.40 72.86 57.32
C ASN A 318 -38.72 73.63 57.33
N LEU A 319 -39.82 72.89 57.17
CA LEU A 319 -41.17 73.26 57.60
C LEU A 319 -41.96 71.96 57.83
N ASP A 320 -41.74 71.37 59.01
CA ASP A 320 -42.76 70.83 59.93
C ASP A 320 -42.09 70.25 61.18
#